data_AF-A0A533XSH9-F1
#
_entry.id   AF-A0A533XSH9-F1
#
_cell.length_a   1.000
_cell.length_b   1.000
_cell.length_c   1.000
_cell.angle_alpha   90.00
_cell.angle_beta   90.00
_cell.angle_gamma   90.00
#
_symmetry.space_group_name_H-M   'P 1'
#
loop_
_entity.id
_entity.type
_entity.pdbx_description
1 polymer ?
#
loop_
_entity_poly.entity_id
_entity_poly.type
_entity_poly.pdbx_seq_one_letter_code
_entity_poly.pdbx_strand_id
1 'polypeptide(L)' 'MKPLTLKDVLPLEDYERERETFRQRIINLKQWRRISVGDRITLVFENRDTTLFQIQEMVRAERILAPERIR' A
#
# COMPACT_ATOMS: atom_id res chain seq x y z
N MET A 1 14.66 -6.50 2.01
CA MET A 1 13.83 -5.89 0.94
C MET A 1 14.49 -4.62 0.47
N LYS A 2 14.41 -4.29 -0.84
CA LYS A 2 14.83 -2.98 -1.34
C LYS A 2 13.91 -1.90 -0.74
N PRO A 3 14.45 -0.84 -0.12
CA PRO A 3 13.64 0.27 0.39
C PRO A 3 12.74 0.88 -0.68
N LEU A 4 11.59 1.39 -0.26
CA LEU A 4 10.76 2.23 -1.11
C LEU A 4 11.39 3.62 -1.22
N THR A 5 11.22 4.22 -2.39
CA THR A 5 11.66 5.57 -2.72
C THR A 5 10.49 6.35 -3.29
N LEU A 6 10.60 7.67 -3.38
CA LEU A 6 9.55 8.49 -4.00
C LEU A 6 9.25 8.09 -5.44
N LYS A 7 10.22 7.51 -6.16
CA LYS A 7 10.03 7.02 -7.53
C LYS A 7 9.08 5.82 -7.63
N ASP A 8 8.82 5.16 -6.50
CA ASP A 8 7.90 4.02 -6.45
C ASP A 8 6.45 4.46 -6.23
N VAL A 9 6.22 5.70 -5.80
CA VAL A 9 4.89 6.28 -5.55
C VAL A 9 4.41 6.95 -6.84
N LEU A 10 3.37 6.36 -7.43
CA LEU A 10 2.71 6.90 -8.61
C LEU A 10 2.02 8.24 -8.31
N PRO A 11 1.94 9.15 -9.30
CA PRO A 11 1.02 10.28 -9.25
C PRO A 11 -0.41 9.83 -8.98
N LEU A 12 -1.19 10.69 -8.32
CA LEU A 12 -2.57 10.37 -7.90
C LEU A 12 -3.45 9.87 -9.05
N GLU A 13 -3.38 10.53 -10.22
CA GLU A 13 -4.19 10.17 -11.38
C GLU A 13 -3.85 8.78 -11.93
N ASP A 14 -2.56 8.44 -11.97
CA ASP A 14 -2.10 7.14 -12.43
C ASP A 14 -2.47 6.04 -11.43
N TYR A 15 -2.33 6.33 -10.13
CA TYR A 15 -2.73 5.41 -9.08
C TYR A 15 -4.23 5.12 -9.13
N GLU A 16 -5.10 6.12 -9.32
CA GLU A 16 -6.56 5.92 -9.39
C GLU A 16 -6.96 4.99 -10.55
N ARG A 17 -6.26 5.04 -11.70
CA ARG A 17 -6.52 4.15 -12.84
C ARG A 17 -6.22 2.68 -12.52
N GLU A 18 -5.16 2.41 -11.76
CA GLU A 18 -4.71 1.05 -11.46
C GLU A 18 -5.17 0.53 -10.08
N ARG A 19 -5.79 1.41 -9.28
CA ARG A 19 -6.07 1.18 -7.86
C ARG A 19 -6.82 -0.11 -7.59
N GLU A 20 -7.88 -0.40 -8.34
CA GLU A 20 -8.71 -1.56 -8.06
C GLU A 20 -7.94 -2.86 -8.31
N THR A 21 -7.22 -2.96 -9.43
CA THR A 21 -6.36 -4.09 -9.74
C THR A 21 -5.27 -4.27 -8.68
N PHE A 22 -4.63 -3.17 -8.26
CA PHE A 22 -3.59 -3.25 -7.25
C PHE A 22 -4.17 -3.65 -5.88
N ARG A 23 -5.32 -3.10 -5.48
CA ARG A 23 -6.03 -3.47 -4.24
C ARG A 23 -6.37 -4.96 -4.20
N GLN A 24 -6.89 -5.53 -5.28
CA GLN A 24 -7.19 -6.98 -5.36
C GLN A 24 -5.92 -7.82 -5.17
N ARG A 25 -4.82 -7.42 -5.81
CA ARG A 25 -3.51 -8.05 -5.63
C ARG A 25 -3.04 -8.01 -4.17
N ILE A 26 -3.23 -6.88 -3.49
CA ILE A 26 -2.86 -6.72 -2.07
C ILE A 26 -3.71 -7.57 -1.14
N ILE A 27 -5.02 -7.67 -1.39
CA ILE A 27 -5.91 -8.54 -0.61
C ILE A 27 -5.42 -9.99 -0.69
N ASN A 28 -5.15 -10.48 -1.90
CA ASN A 28 -4.64 -11.84 -2.12
C ASN A 28 -3.28 -12.05 -1.47
N LEU A 29 -2.37 -11.07 -1.53
CA LEU A 29 -1.08 -11.14 -0.84
C LEU A 29 -1.24 -11.19 0.69
N LYS A 30 -2.15 -10.39 1.25
CA LYS A 30 -2.36 -10.31 2.69
C LYS A 30 -3.01 -11.57 3.26
N GLN A 31 -3.78 -12.33 2.47
CA GLN A 31 -4.39 -13.60 2.92
C GLN A 31 -3.33 -14.59 3.43
N TRP A 32 -2.26 -14.81 2.64
CA TRP A 32 -1.18 -15.75 3.00
C TRP A 32 -0.20 -15.20 4.04
N ARG A 33 -0.32 -13.92 4.39
CA ARG A 33 0.57 -13.20 5.31
C ARG A 33 -0.09 -12.88 6.64
N ARG A 34 -1.31 -13.39 6.84
CA ARG A 34 -2.13 -13.13 8.01
C ARG A 34 -1.96 -14.26 9.01
N ILE A 35 -1.62 -13.91 10.25
CA ILE A 35 -1.58 -14.85 11.38
C ILE A 35 -2.52 -14.34 12.47
N SER A 36 -3.47 -15.17 12.87
CA SER A 36 -4.29 -14.89 14.06
C SER A 36 -3.52 -15.23 15.33
N VAL A 37 -3.60 -14.36 16.32
CA VAL A 37 -3.05 -14.56 17.66
C VAL A 37 -4.22 -14.55 18.64
N GLY A 38 -4.71 -15.74 18.97
CA GLY A 38 -5.99 -15.90 19.67
C GLY A 38 -7.18 -15.43 18.82
N ASP A 39 -8.22 -14.95 19.48
CA ASP A 39 -9.51 -14.54 18.91
C ASP A 39 -9.61 -13.04 18.60
N ARG A 40 -8.68 -12.23 19.13
CA ARG A 40 -8.77 -10.76 19.10
C ARG A 40 -7.71 -10.06 18.27
N ILE A 41 -6.60 -10.73 18.00
CA ILE A 41 -5.44 -10.12 17.36
C ILE A 41 -5.15 -10.81 16.05
N THR A 42 -4.89 -10.02 15.02
CA THR A 42 -4.44 -10.50 13.72
C THR A 42 -3.20 -9.71 13.33
N LEU A 43 -2.12 -10.44 13.06
CA LEU A 43 -0.88 -9.89 12.53
C LEU A 43 -0.88 -10.06 11.01
N VAL A 44 -0.40 -9.04 10.30
CA VAL A 44 -0.14 -9.11 8.86
C VAL A 44 1.32 -8.82 8.64
N PHE A 45 2.04 -9.78 8.07
CA PHE A 45 3.45 -9.61 7.74
C PHE A 45 3.59 -8.78 6.45
N GLU A 46 3.96 -7.52 6.60
CA GLU A 46 4.09 -6.60 5.49
C GLU A 46 5.28 -6.94 4.57
N ASN A 47 5.13 -6.64 3.28
CA ASN A 47 6.18 -6.69 2.29
C ASN A 47 6.19 -5.39 1.48
N ARG A 48 7.03 -5.32 0.45
CA ARG A 48 7.23 -4.09 -0.31
C ARG A 48 5.93 -3.59 -0.94
N ASP A 49 5.13 -4.51 -1.47
CA ASP A 49 3.91 -4.18 -2.18
C ASP A 49 2.81 -3.74 -1.21
N THR A 50 2.67 -4.41 -0.08
CA THR A 50 1.66 -4.06 0.92
C THR A 50 1.97 -2.73 1.60
N THR A 51 3.26 -2.42 1.84
CA THR A 51 3.70 -1.10 2.32
C THR A 51 3.50 -0.03 1.24
N LEU A 52 3.86 -0.30 -0.02
CA LEU A 52 3.65 0.66 -1.11
C LEU A 52 2.17 1.00 -1.28
N PHE A 53 1.29 0.00 -1.19
CA PHE A 53 -0.16 0.21 -1.24
C PHE A 53 -0.65 1.09 -0.09
N GLN A 54 -0.14 0.91 1.13
CA GLN A 54 -0.49 1.77 2.26
C GLN A 54 -0.07 3.22 2.02
N ILE A 55 1.14 3.45 1.51
CA ILE A 55 1.62 4.79 1.17
C ILE A 55 0.72 5.43 0.10
N GLN A 56 0.38 4.69 -0.95
CA GLN A 56 -0.50 5.16 -2.01
C GLN A 56 -1.91 5.50 -1.52
N GLU A 57 -2.49 4.67 -0.65
CA GLU A 57 -3.80 4.97 -0.06
C GLU A 57 -3.76 6.22 0.83
N MET A 58 -2.67 6.49 1.55
CA MET A 58 -2.51 7.72 2.32
C MET A 58 -2.41 8.95 1.40
N VAL A 59 -1.55 8.89 0.38
CA VAL A 59 -1.41 9.95 -0.64
C VAL A 59 -2.75 10.28 -1.29
N ARG A 60 -3.54 9.25 -1.62
CA ARG A 60 -4.88 9.37 -2.20
C ARG A 60 -5.89 9.96 -1.22
N ALA A 61 -5.96 9.45 0.00
CA ALA A 61 -6.90 9.91 1.02
C ALA A 61 -6.68 11.39 1.37
N GLU A 62 -5.41 11.82 1.40
CA GLU A 62 -5.02 13.20 1.68
C GLU A 62 -4.98 14.09 0.44
N ARG A 63 -5.21 13.54 -0.76
CA ARG A 63 -5.10 14.24 -2.06
C ARG A 63 -3.77 14.99 -2.22
N ILE A 64 -2.66 14.33 -1.90
CA ILE A 64 -1.34 14.92 -2.06
C ILE A 64 -0.98 14.94 -3.55
N LEU A 65 -1.15 16.12 -4.18
CA LEU A 65 -0.85 16.32 -5.60
C LEU A 65 0.62 16.70 -5.86
N ALA A 66 1.26 17.33 -4.88
CA ALA A 66 2.64 17.81 -4.95
C ALA A 66 3.59 16.71 -4.42
N PRO A 67 4.41 16.06 -5.27
CA PRO A 67 5.29 14.97 -4.84
C PRO A 67 6.28 15.38 -3.74
N GLU A 68 6.63 16.67 -3.65
CA GLU A 68 7.57 17.22 -2.67
C GLU A 68 7.03 17.17 -1.23
N ARG A 69 5.71 16.96 -1.07
CA ARG A 69 5.07 16.75 0.23
C ARG A 69 5.20 15.32 0.75
N ILE A 70 5.64 14.39 -0.08
CA ILE A 70 5.93 13.01 0.30
C ILE A 70 7.41 12.95 0.72
N ARG A 71 7.70 12.53 1.95
CA ARG A 71 9.05 12.52 2.54
C ARG A 71 9.41 11.17 3.11
#